data_AF-A0A956YUY0-F1
#
_entry.id   AF-A0A956YUY0-F1
#
_cell.length_a   1.000
_cell.length_b   1.000
_cell.length_c   1.000
_cell.angle_alpha   90.00
_cell.angle_beta   90.00
_cell.angle_gamma   90.00
#
_symmetry.space_group_name_H-M   'P 1'
#
loop_
_entity.id
_entity.type
_entity.pdbx_description
1 polymer ?
#
loop_
_entity_poly.entity_id
_entity_poly.type
_entity_poly.pdbx_seq_one_letter_code
_entity_poly.pdbx_strand_id
1 'polypeptide(L)'
;ALGTVTISGGTLNIRAGGDAVQAETTLTVNDGIFNLESGGGSGTFIAEDASAKGLKAGTALIINSGVFAVNAADDTLHANESIVISGGSFSLASGDDAIHADTSIEINSGEITIMTAYEGIESLNIALNGGNIHLVAADDGINVSDGSGSGGMPFGPGQGGGMGVAGGGTLTINGGYIYVDAGGDGVDVNGTVTMNDGMLIVNGPTNDGNGALDYDGGFSMNGGTLIAAGSAGMMQAPDNSSTQLSLALGFSGAAQAGTPVSIIDSSGQTVLTFVPTKQYQSIVYSSPVLQQGQTYTISLGGSADGQSADGVYSGSVSGGTAYSTLTLTGITTMQGGGMGGFRGGRGGRP
;
A
#
# COMPACT_ATOMS: atom_id res chain seq x y z
N ALA A 1 7.73 2.23 -37.40
CA ALA A 1 8.22 2.41 -36.02
C ALA A 1 7.06 2.93 -35.22
N LEU A 2 6.77 2.33 -34.07
CA LEU A 2 5.83 2.91 -33.11
C LEU A 2 6.45 4.19 -32.52
N GLY A 3 5.61 5.15 -32.11
CA GLY A 3 6.02 6.49 -31.69
C GLY A 3 6.39 6.59 -30.22
N THR A 4 7.44 7.35 -29.92
CA THR A 4 7.82 7.77 -28.56
C THR A 4 7.40 9.22 -28.31
N VAL A 5 7.28 9.58 -27.04
CA VAL A 5 7.12 10.99 -26.59
C VAL A 5 8.21 11.30 -25.57
N THR A 6 8.90 12.42 -25.75
CA THR A 6 9.86 12.93 -24.77
C THR A 6 9.52 14.37 -24.41
N ILE A 7 9.26 14.62 -23.14
CA ILE A 7 8.97 15.92 -22.58
C ILE A 7 10.19 16.36 -21.77
N SER A 8 10.91 17.35 -22.28
CA SER A 8 12.14 17.84 -21.64
C SER A 8 11.89 18.87 -20.54
N GLY A 9 10.66 19.39 -20.42
CA GLY A 9 10.31 20.50 -19.54
C GLY A 9 9.11 21.29 -20.06
N GLY A 10 8.76 22.36 -19.36
CA GLY A 10 7.69 23.30 -19.72
C GLY A 10 6.44 23.14 -18.85
N THR A 11 5.40 23.94 -19.15
CA THR A 11 4.09 23.84 -18.48
C THR A 11 3.07 23.31 -19.46
N LEU A 12 2.50 22.15 -19.16
CA LEU A 12 1.48 21.48 -19.96
C LEU A 12 0.15 21.54 -19.21
N ASN A 13 -0.81 22.27 -19.77
CA ASN A 13 -2.19 22.32 -19.28
C ASN A 13 -3.06 21.60 -20.30
N ILE A 14 -3.44 20.36 -20.03
CA ILE A 14 -4.16 19.51 -20.98
C ILE A 14 -5.50 19.10 -20.38
N ARG A 15 -6.57 19.29 -21.17
CA ARG A 15 -7.88 18.71 -20.94
C ARG A 15 -8.22 17.84 -22.14
N ALA A 16 -8.38 16.54 -21.93
CA ALA A 16 -8.63 15.58 -22.99
C ALA A 16 -9.87 14.74 -22.69
N GLY A 17 -10.61 14.36 -23.73
CA GLY A 17 -11.71 13.40 -23.60
C GLY A 17 -11.24 11.96 -23.41
N GLY A 18 -10.05 11.63 -23.94
CA GLY A 18 -9.34 10.38 -23.67
C GLY A 18 -8.02 10.67 -22.95
N ASP A 19 -6.96 9.94 -23.30
CA ASP A 19 -5.66 10.11 -22.66
C ASP A 19 -5.10 11.53 -22.81
N ALA A 20 -4.53 12.11 -21.74
CA ALA A 20 -3.96 13.45 -21.81
C ALA A 20 -2.62 13.48 -22.56
N VAL A 21 -1.74 12.50 -22.31
CA VAL A 21 -0.53 12.27 -23.09
C VAL A 21 -0.35 10.78 -23.33
N GLN A 22 -0.21 10.39 -24.60
CA GLN A 22 -0.04 8.99 -24.99
C GLN A 22 1.20 8.82 -25.86
N ALA A 23 2.02 7.82 -25.54
CA ALA A 23 3.05 7.27 -26.42
C ALA A 23 2.72 5.82 -26.78
N GLU A 24 2.96 5.43 -28.03
CA GLU A 24 2.77 4.04 -28.47
C GLU A 24 3.82 3.09 -27.86
N THR A 25 4.99 3.61 -27.48
CA THR A 25 6.03 2.86 -26.77
C THR A 25 6.43 3.56 -25.49
N THR A 26 7.43 4.43 -25.55
CA THR A 26 8.02 5.07 -24.38
C THR A 26 7.57 6.51 -24.26
N LEU A 27 7.08 6.86 -23.07
CA LEU A 27 6.86 8.22 -22.62
C LEU A 27 7.95 8.57 -21.61
N THR A 28 8.79 9.55 -21.94
CA THR A 28 9.85 10.03 -21.04
C THR A 28 9.57 11.47 -20.62
N VAL A 29 9.49 11.72 -19.32
CA VAL A 29 9.38 13.05 -18.73
C VAL A 29 10.67 13.36 -17.96
N ASN A 30 11.42 14.35 -18.42
CA ASN A 30 12.64 14.79 -17.74
C ASN A 30 12.36 15.78 -16.63
N ASP A 31 11.42 16.70 -16.87
CA ASP A 31 10.98 17.74 -15.95
C ASP A 31 9.70 18.40 -16.50
N GLY A 32 9.11 19.33 -15.76
CA GLY A 32 7.99 20.17 -16.19
C GLY A 32 6.91 20.34 -15.12
N ILE A 33 5.89 21.13 -15.45
CA ILE A 33 4.66 21.28 -14.67
C ILE A 33 3.50 20.76 -15.50
N PHE A 34 2.78 19.77 -14.99
CA PHE A 34 1.74 19.04 -15.69
C PHE A 34 0.42 19.23 -14.95
N ASN A 35 -0.52 19.94 -15.54
CA ASN A 35 -1.90 20.05 -15.07
C ASN A 35 -2.77 19.31 -16.07
N LEU A 36 -3.08 18.05 -15.78
CA LEU A 36 -3.72 17.11 -16.70
C LEU A 36 -5.11 16.73 -16.18
N GLU A 37 -6.11 16.84 -17.05
CA GLU A 37 -7.45 16.34 -16.82
C GLU A 37 -7.85 15.45 -18.01
N SER A 38 -8.16 14.19 -17.77
CA SER A 38 -8.55 13.21 -18.79
C SER A 38 -9.90 12.56 -18.45
N GLY A 39 -10.75 12.37 -19.46
CA GLY A 39 -12.07 11.72 -19.31
C GLY A 39 -13.07 12.46 -18.42
N GLY A 40 -12.82 13.72 -18.07
CA GLY A 40 -13.63 14.45 -17.09
C GLY A 40 -13.18 14.28 -15.63
N GLY A 41 -12.08 13.56 -15.38
CA GLY A 41 -11.49 13.35 -14.06
C GLY A 41 -12.11 12.22 -13.26
N SER A 42 -11.51 11.92 -12.11
CA SER A 42 -11.73 10.73 -11.27
C SER A 42 -13.15 10.48 -10.79
N GLY A 43 -13.99 11.53 -10.75
CA GLY A 43 -15.40 11.39 -10.42
C GLY A 43 -16.28 10.92 -11.58
N THR A 44 -15.70 10.66 -12.76
CA THR A 44 -16.43 10.34 -13.98
C THR A 44 -16.33 8.86 -14.29
N PHE A 45 -17.48 8.21 -14.47
CA PHE A 45 -17.54 6.86 -15.02
C PHE A 45 -17.41 6.93 -16.54
N ILE A 46 -16.48 6.15 -17.09
CA ILE A 46 -16.29 5.96 -18.51
C ILE A 46 -16.68 4.53 -18.91
N ALA A 47 -16.73 4.24 -20.21
CA ALA A 47 -16.93 2.86 -20.67
C ALA A 47 -15.64 2.05 -20.45
N GLU A 48 -15.78 0.75 -20.17
CA GLU A 48 -14.66 -0.18 -19.93
C GLU A 48 -13.61 -0.22 -21.06
N ASP A 49 -14.01 0.05 -22.30
CA ASP A 49 -13.13 0.08 -23.47
C ASP A 49 -12.58 1.49 -23.80
N ALA A 50 -13.01 2.51 -23.05
CA ALA A 50 -12.49 3.85 -23.19
C ALA A 50 -11.15 3.97 -22.44
N SER A 51 -10.23 4.73 -23.03
CA SER A 51 -8.96 5.08 -22.38
C SER A 51 -9.00 6.55 -22.01
N ALA A 52 -8.89 6.86 -20.73
CA ALA A 52 -8.92 8.24 -20.22
C ALA A 52 -7.79 8.50 -19.22
N LYS A 53 -6.59 8.03 -19.55
CA LYS A 53 -5.43 8.01 -18.67
C LYS A 53 -4.71 9.35 -18.66
N GLY A 54 -4.05 9.69 -17.57
CA GLY A 54 -3.26 10.92 -17.49
C GLY A 54 -2.02 10.86 -18.39
N LEU A 55 -1.07 10.02 -17.99
CA LEU A 55 0.17 9.75 -18.73
C LEU A 55 0.17 8.26 -19.11
N LYS A 56 0.06 7.95 -20.41
CA LYS A 56 0.00 6.58 -20.93
C LYS A 56 1.20 6.25 -21.81
N ALA A 57 1.80 5.09 -21.57
CA ALA A 57 2.84 4.52 -22.42
C ALA A 57 2.51 3.08 -22.82
N GLY A 58 2.58 2.74 -24.10
CA GLY A 58 2.39 1.36 -24.56
C GLY A 58 3.50 0.38 -24.15
N THR A 59 4.58 0.88 -23.56
CA THR A 59 5.70 0.07 -23.04
C THR A 59 6.18 0.63 -21.70
N ALA A 60 6.81 1.82 -21.71
CA ALA A 60 7.51 2.33 -20.54
C ALA A 60 7.19 3.81 -20.30
N LEU A 61 6.81 4.14 -19.07
CA LEU A 61 6.72 5.50 -18.58
C LEU A 61 7.90 5.78 -17.64
N ILE A 62 8.76 6.69 -18.07
CA ILE A 62 9.97 7.07 -17.33
C ILE A 62 9.81 8.52 -16.88
N ILE A 63 9.73 8.74 -15.57
CA ILE A 63 9.61 10.06 -14.98
C ILE A 63 10.88 10.34 -14.17
N ASN A 64 11.71 11.26 -14.65
CA ASN A 64 12.92 11.65 -13.95
C ASN A 64 12.66 12.72 -12.89
N SER A 65 11.77 13.68 -13.20
CA SER A 65 11.35 14.76 -12.31
C SER A 65 10.10 15.46 -12.86
N GLY A 66 9.64 16.50 -12.16
CA GLY A 66 8.51 17.34 -12.53
C GLY A 66 7.50 17.55 -11.40
N VAL A 67 6.47 18.36 -11.67
CA VAL A 67 5.32 18.59 -10.79
C VAL A 67 4.06 18.18 -11.54
N PHE A 68 3.32 17.22 -11.00
CA PHE A 68 2.18 16.59 -11.65
C PHE A 68 0.92 16.79 -10.82
N ALA A 69 -0.06 17.49 -11.37
CA ALA A 69 -1.44 17.50 -10.90
C ALA A 69 -2.28 16.78 -11.97
N VAL A 70 -2.65 15.54 -11.69
CA VAL A 70 -3.32 14.65 -12.65
C VAL A 70 -4.67 14.23 -12.09
N ASN A 71 -5.72 14.49 -12.84
CA ASN A 71 -7.09 14.09 -12.52
C ASN A 71 -7.64 13.30 -13.71
N ALA A 72 -7.69 11.97 -13.59
CA ALA A 72 -8.06 11.06 -14.67
C ALA A 72 -9.28 10.24 -14.28
N ALA A 73 -10.20 10.00 -15.23
CA ALA A 73 -11.36 9.13 -15.05
C ALA A 73 -11.01 7.62 -15.08
N ASP A 74 -9.76 7.33 -15.37
CA ASP A 74 -9.06 6.06 -15.51
C ASP A 74 -7.69 6.30 -14.85
N ASP A 75 -6.66 5.52 -15.15
CA ASP A 75 -5.37 5.63 -14.46
C ASP A 75 -4.69 7.00 -14.60
N THR A 76 -4.10 7.51 -13.52
CA THR A 76 -3.32 8.75 -13.65
C THR A 76 -1.98 8.51 -14.34
N LEU A 77 -1.26 7.45 -13.98
CA LEU A 77 -0.01 7.01 -14.60
C LEU A 77 -0.15 5.55 -15.03
N HIS A 78 0.03 5.26 -16.32
CA HIS A 78 -0.17 3.92 -16.87
C HIS A 78 0.93 3.51 -17.86
N ALA A 79 1.41 2.28 -17.73
CA ALA A 79 2.23 1.65 -18.75
C ALA A 79 1.98 0.14 -18.89
N ASN A 80 1.91 -0.36 -20.12
CA ASN A 80 1.67 -1.79 -20.36
C ASN A 80 2.87 -2.70 -20.03
N GLU A 81 4.03 -2.15 -19.63
CA GLU A 81 5.12 -2.95 -19.09
C GLU A 81 5.67 -2.33 -17.80
N SER A 82 6.20 -1.11 -17.87
CA SER A 82 6.92 -0.55 -16.71
C SER A 82 6.75 0.93 -16.47
N ILE A 83 6.71 1.29 -15.19
CA ILE A 83 6.84 2.67 -14.71
C ILE A 83 8.11 2.79 -13.87
N VAL A 84 8.92 3.81 -14.15
CA VAL A 84 10.05 4.21 -13.31
C VAL A 84 9.90 5.67 -12.91
N ILE A 85 9.81 5.93 -11.61
CA ILE A 85 9.77 7.27 -11.02
C ILE A 85 11.07 7.53 -10.28
N SER A 86 11.92 8.39 -10.82
CA SER A 86 13.18 8.79 -10.18
C SER A 86 13.01 9.93 -9.16
N GLY A 87 11.93 10.69 -9.27
CA GLY A 87 11.63 11.84 -8.43
C GLY A 87 10.49 12.69 -9.01
N GLY A 88 10.20 13.82 -8.36
CA GLY A 88 9.11 14.72 -8.72
C GLY A 88 8.11 14.90 -7.59
N SER A 89 7.08 15.72 -7.82
CA SER A 89 5.95 15.92 -6.91
C SER A 89 4.65 15.60 -7.64
N PHE A 90 3.81 14.76 -7.04
CA PHE A 90 2.62 14.20 -7.66
C PHE A 90 1.41 14.42 -6.76
N SER A 91 0.34 14.93 -7.35
CA SER A 91 -1.00 15.02 -6.80
C SER A 91 -1.93 14.32 -7.78
N LEU A 92 -2.31 13.10 -7.42
CA LEU A 92 -3.00 12.14 -8.29
C LEU A 92 -4.43 11.92 -7.78
N ALA A 93 -5.41 12.07 -8.67
CA ALA A 93 -6.78 11.62 -8.46
C ALA A 93 -7.17 10.71 -9.63
N SER A 94 -7.38 9.44 -9.34
CA SER A 94 -7.75 8.41 -10.31
C SER A 94 -9.19 7.95 -10.12
N GLY A 95 -9.86 7.66 -11.23
CA GLY A 95 -11.14 6.93 -11.24
C GLY A 95 -10.94 5.42 -11.19
N ASP A 96 -9.76 4.95 -11.60
CA ASP A 96 -9.28 3.57 -11.53
C ASP A 96 -7.99 3.58 -10.70
N ASP A 97 -6.84 3.14 -11.20
CA ASP A 97 -5.63 3.02 -10.39
C ASP A 97 -4.76 4.27 -10.46
N ALA A 98 -4.12 4.67 -9.36
CA ALA A 98 -3.30 5.87 -9.45
C ALA A 98 -2.03 5.62 -10.29
N ILE A 99 -1.33 4.51 -10.01
CA ILE A 99 -0.11 4.13 -10.71
C ILE A 99 -0.21 2.65 -11.10
N HIS A 100 -0.38 2.40 -12.41
CA HIS A 100 -0.58 1.06 -12.96
C HIS A 100 0.53 0.66 -13.94
N ALA A 101 1.11 -0.53 -13.75
CA ALA A 101 1.87 -1.17 -14.82
C ALA A 101 1.75 -2.68 -14.83
N ASP A 102 1.60 -3.28 -16.00
CA ASP A 102 1.35 -4.73 -16.09
C ASP A 102 2.52 -5.59 -15.57
N THR A 103 3.77 -5.11 -15.64
CA THR A 103 4.95 -5.92 -15.27
C THR A 103 5.73 -5.39 -14.08
N SER A 104 6.07 -4.09 -14.05
CA SER A 104 6.80 -3.55 -12.90
C SER A 104 6.65 -2.05 -12.65
N ILE A 105 6.60 -1.67 -11.39
CA ILE A 105 6.74 -0.29 -10.92
C ILE A 105 8.00 -0.16 -10.06
N GLU A 106 8.83 0.83 -10.36
CA GLU A 106 9.99 1.20 -9.54
C GLU A 106 9.90 2.69 -9.14
N ILE A 107 9.78 2.95 -7.84
CA ILE A 107 9.76 4.30 -7.27
C ILE A 107 11.04 4.52 -6.47
N ASN A 108 11.93 5.35 -7.01
CA ASN A 108 13.24 5.66 -6.43
C ASN A 108 13.22 6.85 -5.47
N SER A 109 12.35 7.83 -5.73
CA SER A 109 12.16 9.01 -4.89
C SER A 109 10.91 9.78 -5.32
N GLY A 110 10.63 10.90 -4.65
CA GLY A 110 9.53 11.81 -4.98
C GLY A 110 8.58 12.05 -3.82
N GLU A 111 7.72 13.06 -3.97
CA GLU A 111 6.60 13.35 -3.08
C GLU A 111 5.31 12.96 -3.81
N ILE A 112 4.72 11.81 -3.48
CA ILE A 112 3.57 11.25 -4.18
C ILE A 112 2.36 11.29 -3.25
N THR A 113 1.35 12.07 -3.62
CA THR A 113 0.05 12.10 -2.94
C THR A 113 -1.02 11.56 -3.88
N ILE A 114 -1.55 10.39 -3.56
CA ILE A 114 -2.74 9.82 -4.20
C ILE A 114 -3.93 10.21 -3.32
N MET A 115 -4.75 11.14 -3.83
CA MET A 115 -5.90 11.69 -3.11
C MET A 115 -7.11 10.76 -3.15
N THR A 116 -7.23 9.98 -4.23
CA THR A 116 -8.27 8.98 -4.45
C THR A 116 -7.85 8.08 -5.61
N ALA A 117 -8.20 6.81 -5.52
CA ALA A 117 -8.10 5.81 -6.58
C ALA A 117 -8.98 4.61 -6.22
N TYR A 118 -9.26 3.72 -7.17
CA TYR A 118 -9.76 2.38 -6.88
C TYR A 118 -8.65 1.62 -6.16
N GLU A 119 -7.52 1.36 -6.81
CA GLU A 119 -6.28 0.92 -6.16
C GLU A 119 -5.19 2.01 -6.18
N GLY A 120 -4.34 2.03 -5.15
CA GLY A 120 -3.27 3.04 -5.08
C GLY A 120 -2.15 2.78 -6.09
N ILE A 121 -1.50 1.63 -5.99
CA ILE A 121 -0.38 1.23 -6.84
C ILE A 121 -0.59 -0.24 -7.24
N GLU A 122 -0.74 -0.52 -8.53
CA GLU A 122 -0.93 -1.87 -9.06
C GLU A 122 0.20 -2.29 -10.01
N SER A 123 0.82 -3.44 -9.75
CA SER A 123 1.71 -4.12 -10.71
C SER A 123 2.07 -5.53 -10.27
N LEU A 124 2.49 -6.38 -11.21
CA LEU A 124 3.06 -7.69 -10.88
C LEU A 124 4.32 -7.60 -10.00
N ASN A 125 5.13 -6.57 -10.16
CA ASN A 125 6.34 -6.36 -9.34
C ASN A 125 6.48 -4.89 -8.95
N ILE A 126 6.48 -4.60 -7.65
CA ILE A 126 6.61 -3.26 -7.12
C ILE A 126 7.89 -3.14 -6.29
N ALA A 127 8.73 -2.17 -6.62
CA ALA A 127 9.92 -1.79 -5.87
C ALA A 127 9.80 -0.33 -5.38
N LEU A 128 9.70 -0.15 -4.07
CA LEU A 128 9.66 1.14 -3.40
C LEU A 128 11.02 1.40 -2.72
N ASN A 129 11.90 2.11 -3.43
CA ASN A 129 13.27 2.36 -2.98
C ASN A 129 13.41 3.62 -2.11
N GLY A 130 12.45 4.54 -2.19
CA GLY A 130 12.46 5.78 -1.43
C GLY A 130 11.29 6.69 -1.78
N GLY A 131 11.36 7.94 -1.29
CA GLY A 131 10.31 8.93 -1.47
C GLY A 131 9.34 9.00 -0.29
N ASN A 132 8.40 9.92 -0.38
CA ASN A 132 7.28 10.11 0.53
C ASN A 132 6.00 9.86 -0.23
N ILE A 133 5.34 8.73 0.06
CA ILE A 133 4.15 8.24 -0.62
C ILE A 133 3.00 8.26 0.38
N HIS A 134 1.98 9.04 0.09
CA HIS A 134 0.75 9.06 0.86
C HIS A 134 -0.40 8.71 -0.07
N LEU A 135 -1.10 7.60 0.19
CA LEU A 135 -2.16 7.12 -0.68
C LEU A 135 -3.47 6.83 0.05
N VAL A 136 -4.56 7.14 -0.66
CA VAL A 136 -5.93 6.83 -0.28
C VAL A 136 -6.55 6.04 -1.42
N ALA A 137 -6.98 4.81 -1.13
CA ALA A 137 -7.58 3.89 -2.09
C ALA A 137 -8.95 3.42 -1.61
N ALA A 138 -9.88 3.22 -2.55
CA ALA A 138 -11.22 2.73 -2.27
C ALA A 138 -11.23 1.22 -2.03
N ASP A 139 -10.40 0.49 -2.78
CA ASP A 139 -10.09 -0.92 -2.60
C ASP A 139 -8.67 -1.02 -2.04
N ASP A 140 -7.71 -1.58 -2.79
CA ASP A 140 -6.40 -1.92 -2.25
C ASP A 140 -5.40 -0.75 -2.28
N GLY A 141 -4.63 -0.61 -1.21
CA GLY A 141 -3.62 0.44 -1.13
C GLY A 141 -2.45 0.18 -2.07
N ILE A 142 -1.83 -0.99 -1.94
CA ILE A 142 -0.80 -1.51 -2.83
C ILE A 142 -1.28 -2.90 -3.25
N ASN A 143 -1.53 -3.09 -4.55
CA ASN A 143 -1.95 -4.35 -5.12
C ASN A 143 -0.81 -4.95 -5.97
N VAL A 144 -0.36 -6.14 -5.61
CA VAL A 144 0.60 -6.90 -6.39
C VAL A 144 -0.08 -8.11 -6.98
N SER A 145 -0.54 -7.93 -8.23
CA SER A 145 -1.31 -8.90 -9.00
C SER A 145 -0.80 -8.97 -10.43
N ASP A 146 -1.10 -10.06 -11.15
CA ASP A 146 -0.87 -10.17 -12.59
C ASP A 146 -2.08 -9.68 -13.42
N GLY A 147 -3.03 -8.99 -12.79
CA GLY A 147 -4.31 -8.59 -13.38
C GLY A 147 -5.23 -9.78 -13.72
N SER A 148 -4.87 -11.02 -13.33
CA SER A 148 -5.70 -12.21 -13.56
C SER A 148 -6.75 -12.45 -12.45
N GLY A 149 -6.92 -11.46 -11.57
CA GLY A 149 -8.01 -11.35 -10.60
C GLY A 149 -9.37 -11.32 -11.30
N SER A 150 -10.28 -12.18 -10.89
CA SER A 150 -11.42 -12.61 -11.68
C SER A 150 -12.63 -11.67 -11.61
N GLY A 151 -12.79 -10.80 -12.61
CA GLY A 151 -14.11 -10.26 -13.01
C GLY A 151 -15.06 -11.31 -13.64
N GLY A 152 -14.72 -12.60 -13.55
CA GLY A 152 -15.46 -13.72 -14.12
C GLY A 152 -16.21 -14.50 -13.06
N MET A 153 -17.53 -14.26 -12.98
CA MET A 153 -18.50 -15.03 -12.18
C MET A 153 -18.11 -16.52 -12.05
N PRO A 154 -18.05 -17.08 -10.83
CA PRO A 154 -17.92 -18.53 -10.69
C PRO A 154 -19.19 -19.15 -11.25
N PHE A 155 -19.04 -20.28 -11.97
CA PHE A 155 -20.10 -21.12 -12.57
C PHE A 155 -20.44 -20.89 -14.06
N GLY A 156 -19.43 -21.09 -14.92
CA GLY A 156 -19.64 -21.61 -16.28
C GLY A 156 -19.08 -23.04 -16.41
N PRO A 157 -19.88 -24.07 -16.76
CA PRO A 157 -19.36 -25.42 -16.88
C PRO A 157 -18.60 -25.60 -18.20
N GLY A 158 -17.27 -25.61 -18.12
CA GLY A 158 -16.42 -26.19 -19.14
C GLY A 158 -15.48 -25.23 -19.87
N GLN A 159 -14.35 -24.93 -19.26
CA GLN A 159 -13.08 -24.79 -19.98
C GLN A 159 -11.91 -24.90 -19.00
N GLY A 160 -11.32 -26.09 -18.96
CA GLY A 160 -9.96 -26.24 -18.43
C GLY A 160 -8.98 -25.68 -19.47
N GLY A 161 -8.10 -24.79 -19.05
CA GLY A 161 -7.06 -24.27 -19.93
C GLY A 161 -6.34 -23.08 -19.33
N GLY A 162 -5.32 -23.35 -18.52
CA GLY A 162 -4.38 -22.34 -18.03
C GLY A 162 -3.82 -22.74 -16.67
N MET A 163 -2.77 -23.58 -16.66
CA MET A 163 -1.84 -23.53 -15.53
C MET A 163 -1.20 -22.14 -15.58
N GLY A 164 -1.79 -21.20 -14.81
CA GLY A 164 -1.18 -19.90 -14.52
C GLY A 164 0.24 -20.14 -14.00
N VAL A 165 1.16 -19.32 -14.47
CA VAL A 165 2.59 -19.45 -14.19
C VAL A 165 2.76 -19.38 -12.68
N ALA A 166 3.25 -20.47 -12.09
CA ALA A 166 3.60 -20.51 -10.68
C ALA A 166 4.82 -19.59 -10.46
N GLY A 167 4.55 -18.34 -10.10
CA GLY A 167 5.52 -17.33 -9.69
C GLY A 167 4.73 -16.09 -9.27
N GLY A 168 4.33 -16.03 -8.00
CA GLY A 168 3.58 -14.91 -7.47
C GLY A 168 4.34 -13.58 -7.59
N GLY A 169 3.61 -12.47 -7.61
CA GLY A 169 4.18 -11.13 -7.72
C GLY A 169 5.05 -10.75 -6.52
N THR A 170 5.78 -9.64 -6.62
CA THR A 170 6.68 -9.20 -5.55
C THR A 170 6.49 -7.76 -5.14
N LEU A 171 6.43 -7.52 -3.83
CA LEU A 171 6.58 -6.19 -3.24
C LEU A 171 7.92 -6.11 -2.52
N THR A 172 8.79 -5.19 -2.93
CA THR A 172 10.04 -4.89 -2.23
C THR A 172 10.05 -3.44 -1.76
N ILE A 173 10.16 -3.23 -0.46
CA ILE A 173 10.31 -1.92 0.16
C ILE A 173 11.75 -1.78 0.67
N ASN A 174 12.56 -0.98 -0.02
CA ASN A 174 13.95 -0.73 0.36
C ASN A 174 14.14 0.57 1.15
N GLY A 175 13.10 1.40 1.26
CA GLY A 175 13.15 2.68 1.98
C GLY A 175 11.91 3.53 1.76
N GLY A 176 11.99 4.78 2.20
CA GLY A 176 10.91 5.77 2.04
C GLY A 176 9.95 5.85 3.22
N TYR A 177 9.01 6.79 3.13
CA TYR A 177 7.88 6.94 4.03
C TYR A 177 6.62 6.64 3.22
N ILE A 178 5.88 5.60 3.62
CA ILE A 178 4.72 5.08 2.88
C ILE A 178 3.54 5.04 3.84
N TYR A 179 2.56 5.87 3.57
CA TYR A 179 1.28 5.90 4.27
C TYR A 179 0.18 5.38 3.36
N VAL A 180 -0.59 4.42 3.86
CA VAL A 180 -1.70 3.77 3.18
C VAL A 180 -2.98 3.93 4.00
N ASP A 181 -4.03 4.45 3.36
CA ASP A 181 -5.41 4.44 3.85
C ASP A 181 -6.30 3.75 2.81
N ALA A 182 -6.64 2.48 3.06
CA ALA A 182 -7.31 1.62 2.08
C ALA A 182 -8.69 1.16 2.57
N GLY A 183 -9.68 1.13 1.67
CA GLY A 183 -11.00 0.55 1.95
C GLY A 183 -11.01 -0.98 1.85
N GLY A 184 -10.21 -1.49 0.91
CA GLY A 184 -9.79 -2.86 0.73
C GLY A 184 -8.53 -3.21 1.53
N ASP A 185 -7.75 -4.16 1.05
CA ASP A 185 -6.48 -4.54 1.66
C ASP A 185 -5.51 -3.36 1.69
N GLY A 186 -4.80 -3.21 2.81
CA GLY A 186 -3.76 -2.18 2.88
C GLY A 186 -2.63 -2.48 1.89
N VAL A 187 -2.16 -3.72 1.95
CA VAL A 187 -1.14 -4.28 1.06
C VAL A 187 -1.65 -5.66 0.67
N ASP A 188 -2.10 -5.85 -0.57
CA ASP A 188 -2.43 -7.16 -1.14
C ASP A 188 -1.31 -7.61 -2.07
N VAL A 189 -0.78 -8.81 -1.82
CA VAL A 189 0.32 -9.36 -2.59
C VAL A 189 0.05 -10.83 -2.91
N ASN A 190 -0.29 -11.10 -4.16
CA ASN A 190 -0.40 -12.45 -4.73
C ASN A 190 0.99 -13.11 -4.94
N GLY A 191 1.82 -13.07 -3.90
CA GLY A 191 3.20 -13.51 -3.87
C GLY A 191 3.93 -13.09 -2.60
N THR A 192 5.10 -12.48 -2.70
CA THR A 192 5.98 -12.23 -1.55
C THR A 192 6.25 -10.76 -1.28
N VAL A 193 6.32 -10.42 0.01
CA VAL A 193 6.73 -9.11 0.52
C VAL A 193 8.13 -9.19 1.10
N THR A 194 8.99 -8.24 0.77
CA THR A 194 10.28 -8.01 1.41
C THR A 194 10.40 -6.55 1.81
N MET A 195 10.57 -6.27 3.11
CA MET A 195 10.83 -4.92 3.61
C MET A 195 12.22 -4.85 4.23
N ASN A 196 13.12 -4.10 3.58
CA ASN A 196 14.53 -3.97 3.96
C ASN A 196 14.81 -2.72 4.79
N ASP A 197 14.06 -1.63 4.56
CA ASP A 197 14.13 -0.39 5.35
C ASP A 197 12.87 0.46 5.10
N GLY A 198 12.83 1.67 5.68
CA GLY A 198 11.76 2.64 5.48
C GLY A 198 10.69 2.59 6.55
N MET A 199 9.58 3.28 6.32
CA MET A 199 8.41 3.32 7.19
C MET A 199 7.15 3.01 6.39
N LEU A 200 6.43 1.97 6.78
CA LEU A 200 5.13 1.61 6.22
C LEU A 200 4.07 1.75 7.30
N ILE A 201 3.12 2.66 7.09
CA ILE A 201 1.96 2.89 7.94
C ILE A 201 0.71 2.51 7.16
N VAL A 202 -0.10 1.62 7.71
CA VAL A 202 -1.35 1.14 7.08
C VAL A 202 -2.53 1.36 8.00
N ASN A 203 -3.54 2.05 7.48
CA ASN A 203 -4.85 2.23 8.09
C ASN A 203 -5.93 1.51 7.27
N GLY A 204 -6.56 0.52 7.89
CA GLY A 204 -7.62 -0.27 7.29
C GLY A 204 -7.15 -1.67 6.90
N PRO A 205 -8.08 -2.49 6.37
CA PRO A 205 -9.51 -2.19 6.20
C PRO A 205 -10.30 -2.34 7.51
N THR A 206 -11.58 -1.98 7.46
CA THR A 206 -12.54 -2.23 8.55
C THR A 206 -13.35 -3.51 8.35
N ASN A 207 -13.27 -4.15 7.18
CA ASN A 207 -13.99 -5.37 6.84
C ASN A 207 -13.13 -6.62 7.13
N ASP A 208 -13.74 -7.68 7.64
CA ASP A 208 -13.04 -8.94 8.00
C ASP A 208 -12.69 -9.84 6.80
N GLY A 209 -13.19 -9.54 5.60
CA GLY A 209 -12.82 -10.20 4.35
C GLY A 209 -11.46 -9.77 3.82
N ASN A 210 -10.92 -8.66 4.34
CA ASN A 210 -9.67 -8.03 3.94
C ASN A 210 -8.79 -7.81 5.20
N GLY A 211 -7.50 -7.58 5.03
CA GLY A 211 -6.49 -7.34 6.04
C GLY A 211 -5.61 -6.11 5.78
N ALA A 212 -4.98 -5.59 6.83
CA ALA A 212 -4.01 -4.50 6.66
C ALA A 212 -2.78 -4.96 5.86
N LEU A 213 -2.49 -6.25 5.96
CA LEU A 213 -1.50 -6.97 5.18
C LEU A 213 -2.18 -8.26 4.72
N ASP A 214 -2.21 -8.49 3.41
CA ASP A 214 -2.58 -9.76 2.81
C ASP A 214 -1.50 -10.19 1.82
N TYR A 215 -1.07 -11.44 1.93
CA TYR A 215 -0.09 -12.00 1.03
C TYR A 215 -0.18 -13.53 0.98
N ASP A 216 0.12 -14.07 -0.21
CA ASP A 216 0.02 -15.51 -0.48
C ASP A 216 1.29 -16.31 -0.14
N GLY A 217 2.46 -15.70 -0.31
CA GLY A 217 3.77 -16.35 -0.25
C GLY A 217 4.44 -16.22 1.12
N GLY A 218 4.84 -15.00 1.47
CA GLY A 218 5.57 -14.70 2.69
C GLY A 218 5.92 -13.23 2.82
N PHE A 219 6.19 -12.79 4.05
CA PHE A 219 6.63 -11.44 4.37
C PHE A 219 7.94 -11.51 5.17
N SER A 220 9.05 -11.16 4.51
CA SER A 220 10.37 -11.01 5.11
C SER A 220 10.63 -9.57 5.55
N MET A 221 10.64 -9.34 6.86
CA MET A 221 10.96 -8.05 7.50
C MET A 221 12.44 -8.02 7.92
N ASN A 222 13.26 -7.26 7.21
CA ASN A 222 14.71 -7.16 7.41
C ASN A 222 15.16 -5.84 8.06
N GLY A 223 14.33 -4.80 8.02
CA GLY A 223 14.64 -3.50 8.59
C GLY A 223 13.48 -2.51 8.41
N GLY A 224 13.64 -1.29 8.95
CA GLY A 224 12.60 -0.26 8.90
C GLY A 224 11.49 -0.45 9.93
N THR A 225 10.42 0.33 9.82
CA THR A 225 9.28 0.30 10.75
C THR A 225 7.98 -0.01 10.01
N LEU A 226 7.28 -1.04 10.48
CA LEU A 226 5.94 -1.42 10.01
C LEU A 226 4.93 -1.13 11.11
N ILE A 227 3.87 -0.39 10.77
CA ILE A 227 2.71 -0.13 11.63
C ILE A 227 1.46 -0.41 10.80
N ALA A 228 0.75 -1.50 11.07
CA ALA A 228 -0.46 -1.86 10.32
C ALA A 228 -1.64 -2.08 11.27
N ALA A 229 -2.66 -1.25 11.16
CA ALA A 229 -3.89 -1.36 11.94
C ALA A 229 -5.08 -1.58 11.01
N GLY A 230 -5.85 -2.64 11.24
CA GLY A 230 -7.00 -2.97 10.41
C GLY A 230 -7.94 -3.97 11.09
N SER A 231 -8.68 -4.74 10.29
CA SER A 231 -9.56 -5.81 10.76
C SER A 231 -8.76 -6.93 11.44
N ALA A 232 -9.43 -7.80 12.20
CA ALA A 232 -8.81 -8.98 12.79
C ALA A 232 -9.15 -10.29 12.04
N GLY A 233 -10.06 -10.23 11.06
CA GLY A 233 -10.52 -11.39 10.28
C GLY A 233 -9.41 -12.07 9.47
N MET A 234 -8.69 -11.27 8.68
CA MET A 234 -7.59 -11.70 7.80
C MET A 234 -6.22 -11.18 8.27
N MET A 235 -6.05 -10.95 9.57
CA MET A 235 -4.80 -10.38 10.10
C MET A 235 -3.59 -11.29 9.79
N GLN A 236 -2.69 -10.80 8.96
CA GLN A 236 -1.36 -11.37 8.74
C GLN A 236 -0.27 -10.52 9.44
N ALA A 237 0.93 -11.07 9.57
CA ALA A 237 2.09 -10.40 10.16
C ALA A 237 3.38 -11.00 9.57
N PRO A 238 4.51 -10.27 9.55
CA PRO A 238 5.78 -10.79 9.04
C PRO A 238 6.09 -12.21 9.55
N ASP A 239 6.69 -13.04 8.71
CA ASP A 239 6.89 -14.46 9.03
C ASP A 239 8.33 -14.77 9.49
N ASN A 240 8.61 -16.05 9.75
CA ASN A 240 9.91 -16.51 10.29
C ASN A 240 11.08 -16.41 9.31
N SER A 241 10.86 -16.01 8.05
CA SER A 241 11.93 -15.61 7.13
C SER A 241 12.50 -14.22 7.45
N SER A 242 11.83 -13.46 8.32
CA SER A 242 12.26 -12.13 8.77
C SER A 242 13.49 -12.21 9.69
N THR A 243 14.29 -11.14 9.69
CA THR A 243 15.40 -10.95 10.62
C THR A 243 15.10 -9.92 11.72
N GLN A 244 14.04 -9.13 11.54
CA GLN A 244 13.51 -8.18 12.52
C GLN A 244 12.31 -8.75 13.28
N LEU A 245 12.21 -8.44 14.57
CA LEU A 245 11.11 -8.87 15.42
C LEU A 245 9.80 -8.16 15.06
N SER A 246 8.69 -8.88 15.19
CA SER A 246 7.35 -8.37 14.98
C SER A 246 6.42 -8.81 16.11
N LEU A 247 5.48 -7.95 16.47
CA LEU A 247 4.36 -8.27 17.35
C LEU A 247 3.04 -8.01 16.62
N ALA A 248 2.09 -8.92 16.79
CA ALA A 248 0.75 -8.81 16.24
C ALA A 248 -0.28 -9.08 17.32
N LEU A 249 -1.28 -8.21 17.44
CA LEU A 249 -2.32 -8.32 18.44
C LEU A 249 -3.70 -8.07 17.83
N GLY A 250 -4.59 -9.07 17.93
CA GLY A 250 -6.02 -8.92 17.71
C GLY A 250 -6.75 -8.58 19.00
N PHE A 251 -7.53 -7.50 18.98
CA PHE A 251 -8.39 -7.07 20.07
C PHE A 251 -9.71 -7.87 20.08
N SER A 252 -10.27 -8.11 21.26
CA SER A 252 -11.53 -8.85 21.43
C SER A 252 -12.75 -8.07 20.91
N GLY A 253 -12.59 -6.76 20.69
CA GLY A 253 -13.56 -5.89 20.04
C GLY A 253 -12.85 -4.73 19.35
N ALA A 254 -13.50 -4.16 18.34
CA ALA A 254 -12.92 -3.07 17.56
C ALA A 254 -12.83 -1.76 18.36
N ALA A 255 -11.68 -1.10 18.28
CA ALA A 255 -11.46 0.25 18.76
C ALA A 255 -11.91 1.27 17.70
N GLN A 256 -12.51 2.38 18.11
CA GLN A 256 -12.97 3.41 17.18
C GLN A 256 -11.80 4.15 16.53
N ALA A 257 -12.00 4.67 15.32
CA ALA A 257 -11.06 5.60 14.70
C ALA A 257 -10.68 6.73 15.68
N GLY A 258 -9.41 7.12 15.68
CA GLY A 258 -8.89 8.12 16.60
C GLY A 258 -8.62 7.61 18.02
N THR A 259 -8.89 6.35 18.34
CA THR A 259 -8.47 5.74 19.62
C THR A 259 -6.98 5.43 19.56
N PRO A 260 -6.14 5.95 20.48
CA PRO A 260 -4.72 5.61 20.47
C PRO A 260 -4.48 4.14 20.84
N VAL A 261 -3.51 3.53 20.17
CA VAL A 261 -2.82 2.31 20.60
C VAL A 261 -1.37 2.66 20.94
N SER A 262 -0.91 2.23 22.10
CA SER A 262 0.47 2.43 22.55
C SER A 262 1.15 1.12 22.90
N ILE A 263 2.41 0.97 22.50
CA ILE A 263 3.27 -0.17 22.84
C ILE A 263 4.36 0.36 23.75
N ILE A 264 4.44 -0.21 24.94
CA ILE A 264 5.30 0.27 26.03
C ILE A 264 6.21 -0.87 26.46
N ASP A 265 7.51 -0.62 26.54
CA ASP A 265 8.49 -1.62 26.94
C ASP A 265 8.48 -1.88 28.46
N SER A 266 9.26 -2.86 28.90
CA SER A 266 9.35 -3.24 30.32
C SER A 266 9.98 -2.17 31.23
N SER A 267 10.62 -1.13 30.66
CA SER A 267 11.17 0.01 31.40
C SER A 267 10.15 1.16 31.56
N GLY A 268 8.99 1.06 30.89
CA GLY A 268 7.98 2.12 30.82
C GLY A 268 8.19 3.10 29.68
N GLN A 269 9.15 2.86 28.78
CA GLN A 269 9.34 3.67 27.58
C GLN A 269 8.31 3.29 26.52
N THR A 270 7.60 4.29 25.99
CA THR A 270 6.71 4.09 24.85
C THR A 270 7.55 3.94 23.58
N VAL A 271 7.38 2.82 22.86
CA VAL A 271 8.07 2.53 21.60
C VAL A 271 7.19 2.80 20.38
N LEU A 272 5.86 2.80 20.57
CA LEU A 272 4.89 3.24 19.57
C LEU A 272 3.74 3.97 20.26
N THR A 273 3.37 5.12 19.74
CA THR A 273 2.04 5.72 19.91
C THR A 273 1.44 5.91 18.52
N PHE A 274 0.37 5.19 18.21
CA PHE A 274 -0.32 5.29 16.94
C PHE A 274 -1.80 5.59 17.14
N VAL A 275 -2.35 6.47 16.31
CA VAL A 275 -3.75 6.89 16.30
C VAL A 275 -4.31 6.58 14.92
N PRO A 276 -4.89 5.39 14.70
CA PRO A 276 -5.43 5.01 13.41
C PRO A 276 -6.55 5.94 12.93
N THR A 277 -6.60 6.21 11.63
CA THR A 277 -7.65 7.01 10.99
C THR A 277 -8.95 6.22 10.81
N LYS A 278 -8.89 4.89 10.90
CA LYS A 278 -10.03 3.98 10.80
C LYS A 278 -10.30 3.23 12.10
N GLN A 279 -11.51 2.68 12.21
CA GLN A 279 -11.78 1.63 13.18
C GLN A 279 -10.81 0.47 12.95
N TYR A 280 -10.29 -0.10 14.03
CA TYR A 280 -9.31 -1.19 13.94
C TYR A 280 -9.57 -2.22 15.03
N GLN A 281 -9.27 -3.47 14.73
CA GLN A 281 -9.33 -4.60 15.64
C GLN A 281 -8.01 -5.37 15.69
N SER A 282 -7.03 -5.01 14.87
CA SER A 282 -5.67 -5.53 14.95
C SER A 282 -4.64 -4.42 14.97
N ILE A 283 -3.46 -4.75 15.50
CA ILE A 283 -2.23 -3.99 15.29
C ILE A 283 -1.09 -4.97 15.00
N VAL A 284 -0.36 -4.74 13.93
CA VAL A 284 0.91 -5.40 13.61
C VAL A 284 1.99 -4.34 13.66
N TYR A 285 3.03 -4.61 14.43
CA TYR A 285 4.14 -3.69 14.62
C TYR A 285 5.48 -4.41 14.53
N SER A 286 6.38 -3.88 13.71
CA SER A 286 7.77 -4.29 13.65
C SER A 286 8.66 -3.05 13.65
N SER A 287 9.76 -3.10 14.40
CA SER A 287 10.73 -2.01 14.45
C SER A 287 12.06 -2.51 15.03
N PRO A 288 13.22 -1.91 14.67
CA PRO A 288 14.52 -2.26 15.24
C PRO A 288 14.60 -2.05 16.76
N VAL A 289 13.68 -1.28 17.34
CA VAL A 289 13.63 -1.02 18.78
C VAL A 289 13.09 -2.21 19.59
N LEU A 290 12.46 -3.19 18.92
CA LEU A 290 11.97 -4.39 19.57
C LEU A 290 13.14 -5.33 19.96
N GLN A 291 13.04 -5.97 21.12
CA GLN A 291 14.08 -6.83 21.67
C GLN A 291 13.54 -8.22 22.02
N GLN A 292 14.29 -9.26 21.65
CA GLN A 292 13.91 -10.64 21.93
C GLN A 292 13.98 -10.91 23.44
N GLY A 293 12.96 -11.57 23.96
CA GLY A 293 12.79 -11.88 25.38
C GLY A 293 12.22 -10.73 26.20
N GLN A 294 12.07 -9.53 25.64
CA GLN A 294 11.43 -8.41 26.33
C GLN A 294 9.89 -8.55 26.31
N THR A 295 9.25 -8.09 27.39
CA THR A 295 7.79 -7.98 27.49
C THR A 295 7.36 -6.55 27.16
N TYR A 296 6.37 -6.44 26.28
CA TYR A 296 5.73 -5.18 25.91
C TYR A 296 4.28 -5.16 26.40
N THR A 297 3.86 -4.02 26.93
CA THR A 297 2.47 -3.73 27.29
C THR A 297 1.81 -2.99 26.14
N ILE A 298 0.68 -3.53 25.66
CA ILE A 298 -0.16 -2.87 24.67
C ILE A 298 -1.31 -2.22 25.42
N SER A 299 -1.49 -0.92 25.21
CA SER A 299 -2.53 -0.11 25.86
C SER A 299 -3.40 0.58 24.81
N LEU A 300 -4.68 0.76 25.13
CA LEU A 300 -5.69 1.39 24.29
C LEU A 300 -6.28 2.63 24.95
N GLY A 301 -6.67 3.61 24.14
CA GLY A 301 -7.31 4.85 24.58
C GLY A 301 -6.33 5.85 25.19
N GLY A 302 -6.87 6.83 25.92
CA GLY A 302 -6.08 7.95 26.45
C GLY A 302 -5.93 9.10 25.46
N SER A 303 -5.01 10.01 25.77
CA SER A 303 -4.64 11.16 24.93
C SER A 303 -3.17 11.07 24.55
N ALA A 304 -2.89 11.00 23.25
CA ALA A 304 -1.54 11.10 22.72
C ALA A 304 -1.02 12.54 22.82
N ASP A 305 0.26 12.71 23.15
CA ASP A 305 0.97 13.99 23.12
C ASP A 305 2.13 13.97 22.11
N GLY A 306 2.77 15.12 21.90
CA GLY A 306 3.87 15.28 20.94
C GLY A 306 3.41 15.63 19.52
N GLN A 307 4.37 15.67 18.59
CA GLN A 307 4.11 15.88 17.17
C GLN A 307 3.58 14.61 16.54
N SER A 308 2.57 14.74 15.67
CA SER A 308 1.99 13.65 14.88
C SER A 308 2.47 13.72 13.43
N ALA A 309 2.88 12.58 12.89
CA ALA A 309 3.03 12.36 11.46
C ALA A 309 2.16 11.14 11.09
N ASP A 310 1.07 11.40 10.37
CA ASP A 310 0.08 10.41 9.92
C ASP A 310 -0.36 9.42 10.99
N GLY A 311 -0.73 9.98 12.16
CA GLY A 311 -1.22 9.21 13.30
C GLY A 311 -0.11 8.65 14.19
N VAL A 312 1.16 8.66 13.79
CA VAL A 312 2.28 8.25 14.65
C VAL A 312 2.76 9.45 15.46
N TYR A 313 2.71 9.33 16.79
CA TYR A 313 3.10 10.40 17.69
C TYR A 313 4.50 10.16 18.26
N SER A 314 5.29 11.24 18.31
CA SER A 314 6.61 11.27 18.95
C SER A 314 6.58 11.19 20.48
N GLY A 315 5.40 11.44 21.07
CA GLY A 315 5.20 11.46 22.51
C GLY A 315 4.57 10.18 23.07
N SER A 316 4.12 10.30 24.31
CA SER A 316 3.50 9.22 25.08
C SER A 316 1.97 9.33 25.07
N VAL A 317 1.31 8.30 25.59
CA VAL A 317 -0.14 8.32 25.84
C VAL A 317 -0.39 8.50 27.34
N SER A 318 -1.19 9.50 27.69
CA SER A 318 -1.70 9.69 29.05
C SER A 318 -3.12 9.13 29.19
N GLY A 319 -3.39 8.39 30.27
CA GLY A 319 -4.72 7.84 30.55
C GLY A 319 -5.15 6.65 29.69
N GLY A 320 -4.22 6.00 28.97
CA GLY A 320 -4.46 4.73 28.29
C GLY A 320 -4.70 3.58 29.27
N THR A 321 -5.48 2.58 28.85
CA THR A 321 -5.75 1.37 29.62
C THR A 321 -4.95 0.21 29.05
N ALA A 322 -4.13 -0.44 29.89
CA ALA A 322 -3.42 -1.66 29.50
C ALA A 322 -4.42 -2.74 29.07
N TYR A 323 -4.22 -3.26 27.85
CA TYR A 323 -5.07 -4.28 27.25
C TYR A 323 -4.45 -5.67 27.36
N SER A 324 -3.17 -5.80 26.98
CA SER A 324 -2.44 -7.07 27.05
C SER A 324 -0.94 -6.86 27.23
N THR A 325 -0.22 -7.93 27.56
CA THR A 325 1.24 -7.97 27.56
C THR A 325 1.73 -9.12 26.67
N LEU A 326 2.69 -8.85 25.79
CA LEU A 326 3.32 -9.84 24.92
C LEU A 326 4.81 -9.91 25.22
N THR A 327 5.34 -11.11 25.46
CA THR A 327 6.80 -11.36 25.53
C THR A 327 7.27 -11.87 24.18
N LEU A 328 8.25 -11.20 23.56
CA LEU A 328 8.71 -11.57 22.22
C LEU A 328 9.65 -12.77 22.28
N THR A 329 9.14 -13.98 22.06
CA THR A 329 9.93 -15.21 22.18
C THR A 329 10.56 -15.68 20.87
N GLY A 330 10.11 -15.16 19.73
CA GLY A 330 10.62 -15.47 18.39
C GLY A 330 10.44 -14.30 17.43
N ILE A 331 10.80 -14.52 16.16
CA ILE A 331 10.71 -13.51 15.09
C ILE A 331 9.34 -12.83 15.07
N THR A 332 8.27 -13.62 15.15
CA THR A 332 6.90 -13.09 15.20
C THR A 332 6.19 -13.62 16.43
N THR A 333 5.65 -12.70 17.23
CA THR A 333 4.83 -13.03 18.41
C THR A 333 3.42 -12.50 18.18
N MET A 334 2.45 -13.41 18.11
CA MET A 334 1.06 -13.07 17.82
C MET A 334 0.14 -13.49 18.97
N GLN A 335 -0.82 -12.63 19.32
CA GLN A 335 -1.88 -12.94 20.27
C GLN A 335 -3.21 -12.39 19.77
N GLY A 336 -4.25 -13.22 19.73
CA GLY A 336 -5.57 -12.78 19.26
C GLY A 336 -5.58 -12.60 17.74
N GLY A 337 -6.46 -13.32 17.07
CA GLY A 337 -6.65 -13.30 15.63
C GLY A 337 -7.83 -14.22 15.32
N GLY A 338 -8.59 -13.91 14.28
CA GLY A 338 -9.67 -14.78 13.80
C GLY A 338 -9.16 -16.21 13.61
N MET A 339 -10.07 -17.19 13.66
CA MET A 339 -9.82 -18.65 13.57
C MET A 339 -9.07 -19.14 12.29
N GLY A 340 -8.42 -18.27 11.52
CA GLY A 340 -7.72 -18.55 10.26
C GLY A 340 -6.19 -18.63 10.33
N GLY A 341 -5.55 -18.19 11.42
CA GLY A 341 -4.08 -17.97 11.50
C GLY A 341 -3.14 -19.19 11.36
N PHE A 342 -3.63 -20.35 10.92
CA PHE A 342 -2.81 -21.52 10.55
C PHE A 342 -3.39 -22.29 9.36
N ARG A 343 -3.70 -21.61 8.25
CA ARG A 343 -3.79 -22.26 6.95
C ARG A 343 -2.84 -21.58 5.98
N GLY A 344 -1.63 -22.13 5.86
CA GLY A 344 -0.79 -21.84 4.72
C GLY A 344 -1.58 -22.07 3.43
N GLY A 345 -1.47 -21.13 2.51
CA GLY A 345 -1.85 -21.23 1.11
C GLY A 345 -3.20 -21.89 0.85
N ARG A 346 -4.27 -21.11 0.90
CA ARG A 346 -5.43 -21.31 0.02
C ARG A 346 -6.29 -20.05 0.05
N GLY A 347 -6.02 -19.19 -0.93
CA GLY A 347 -6.74 -17.97 -1.24
C GLY A 347 -8.26 -18.13 -1.14
N GLY A 348 -8.85 -17.17 -0.44
CA GLY A 348 -10.28 -16.95 -0.37
C GLY A 348 -10.64 -15.73 -1.19
N ARG A 349 -10.67 -15.90 -2.52
CA ARG A 349 -11.27 -14.99 -3.49
C ARG A 349 -12.75 -14.70 -3.18
N PRO A 350 -13.23 -13.50 -3.54
CA PRO A 350 -14.00 -13.32 -4.78
C PRO A 350 -13.14 -13.17 -6.03
#